data_AF-A0A8S2Y721-F1
#
_entry.id   AF-A0A8S2Y721-F1
#
_cell.length_a   1.000
_cell.length_b   1.000
_cell.length_c   1.000
_cell.angle_alpha   90.00
_cell.angle_beta   90.00
_cell.angle_gamma   90.00
#
_symmetry.space_group_name_H-M   'P 1'
#
loop_
_entity.id
_entity.type
_entity.pdbx_description
1 polymer ?
#
loop_
_entity_poly.entity_id
_entity_poly.type
_entity_poly.pdbx_seq_one_letter_code
_entity_poly.pdbx_strand_id
1 'polypeptide(L)'
;MSHADGMSIVTTKPKKFYVITGTIIEIPPPYREYAKNKLLLGLYLSENEPTASMLFEHLVYELKLLIASDYIFVINNINIQLRFQLFKADLPCRSLCTCIKQHNGYYACSHCLQRGNTLANGSNNVYYPYVTTSPSSPRTHQQYVIASNQAELNNGQLSVEGIFGASPLLSLFSNVQSNVPFDYMHLCC
;
A
#
# COMPACT_ATOMS: atom_id res chain seq x y z
N MET A 1 2.94 3.21 7.98
CA MET A 1 4.13 3.74 7.29
C MET A 1 4.03 5.25 7.29
N SER A 2 5.10 5.93 7.64
CA SER A 2 5.17 7.40 7.62
C SER A 2 6.34 7.80 6.74
N HIS A 3 6.07 8.51 5.65
CA HIS A 3 7.08 9.21 4.86
C HIS A 3 7.53 10.45 5.63
N ALA A 4 8.81 10.54 6.00
CA ALA A 4 9.35 11.69 6.70
C ALA A 4 9.80 12.75 5.68
N ASP A 5 8.87 13.45 5.04
CA ASP A 5 9.22 14.64 4.25
C ASP A 5 9.47 15.81 5.21
N GLY A 6 10.73 16.25 5.31
CA GLY A 6 11.06 17.61 5.76
C GLY A 6 12.01 17.78 6.95
N MET A 7 12.46 16.73 7.65
CA MET A 7 13.50 16.89 8.68
C MET A 7 14.87 16.48 8.13
N SER A 8 15.64 17.47 7.68
CA SER A 8 17.08 17.30 7.46
C SER A 8 17.75 17.10 8.83
N ILE A 9 17.96 15.84 9.21
CA ILE A 9 18.75 15.48 10.40
C ILE A 9 20.26 15.57 10.11
N VAL A 10 20.64 15.69 8.83
CA VAL A 10 22.04 15.68 8.40
C VAL A 10 22.25 16.68 7.26
N THR A 11 23.30 17.50 7.38
CA THR A 11 23.86 18.46 6.40
C THR A 11 24.41 17.83 5.12
N THR A 12 23.96 16.62 4.76
CA THR A 12 24.33 15.92 3.52
C THR A 12 23.10 15.75 2.64
N LYS A 13 23.30 15.35 1.37
CA LYS A 13 22.25 15.18 0.35
C LYS A 13 20.95 14.58 0.94
N PRO A 14 19.76 15.05 0.51
CA PRO A 14 18.50 14.58 1.07
C PRO A 14 18.39 13.06 0.93
N LYS A 15 18.40 12.35 2.06
CA LYS A 15 18.23 10.91 2.11
C LYS A 15 16.75 10.56 2.19
N LYS A 16 16.36 9.51 1.49
CA LYS A 16 15.04 8.89 1.57
C LYS A 16 15.00 7.96 2.77
N PHE A 17 14.07 8.21 3.68
CA PHE A 17 13.92 7.48 4.92
C PHE A 17 12.51 6.93 5.07
N TYR A 18 12.38 5.61 5.05
CA TYR A 18 11.11 4.91 5.22
C TYR A 18 11.15 4.07 6.48
N VAL A 19 10.08 4.15 7.27
CA VAL A 19 9.89 3.35 8.48
C VAL A 19 8.66 2.47 8.32
N ILE A 20 8.89 1.17 8.44
CA ILE A 20 7.84 0.15 8.41
C ILE A 20 7.49 -0.18 9.86
N THR A 21 6.25 0.12 10.25
CA THR A 21 5.77 -0.11 11.61
C THR A 21 4.54 -1.02 11.62
N GLY A 22 4.49 -1.97 12.54
CA GLY A 22 3.34 -2.83 12.82
C GLY A 22 2.54 -2.36 14.04
N THR A 23 1.26 -2.71 14.06
CA THR A 23 0.37 -2.52 15.22
C THR A 23 -0.45 -3.77 15.45
N ILE A 24 -0.60 -4.18 16.70
CA ILE A 24 -1.51 -5.26 17.10
C ILE A 24 -2.91 -4.66 17.26
N ILE A 25 -3.90 -5.21 16.57
CA ILE A 25 -5.26 -4.67 16.54
C ILE A 25 -5.99 -4.97 17.85
N GLU A 26 -5.66 -6.06 18.52
CA GLU A 26 -6.28 -6.48 19.77
C GLU A 26 -5.96 -5.53 20.93
N ILE A 27 -4.93 -4.69 20.80
CA ILE A 27 -4.66 -3.60 21.74
C ILE A 27 -5.67 -2.46 21.48
N PRO A 28 -6.47 -2.01 22.45
CA PRO A 28 -7.45 -0.95 22.23
C PRO A 28 -6.80 0.44 22.09
N PRO A 29 -7.42 1.39 21.36
CA PRO A 29 -7.06 2.82 21.45
C PRO A 29 -7.30 3.38 22.87
N PRO A 30 -6.53 4.38 23.32
CA PRO A 30 -5.39 5.00 22.64
C PRO A 30 -4.09 4.19 22.78
N TYR A 31 -4.07 3.11 23.57
CA TYR A 31 -2.86 2.34 23.83
C TYR A 31 -2.19 1.81 22.55
N ARG A 32 -2.97 1.40 21.55
CA ARG A 32 -2.46 0.97 20.22
C ARG A 32 -1.63 2.04 19.51
N GLU A 33 -1.85 3.31 19.84
CA GLU A 33 -1.25 4.45 19.16
C GLU A 33 0.06 4.89 19.80
N TYR A 34 0.29 4.54 21.07
CA TYR A 34 1.53 4.85 21.75
C TYR A 34 2.73 4.24 21.04
N ALA A 35 3.79 5.03 20.87
CA ALA A 35 5.01 4.62 20.18
C ALA A 35 5.61 3.31 20.74
N LYS A 36 5.57 3.13 22.07
CA LYS A 36 6.04 1.91 22.75
C LYS A 36 5.28 0.63 22.37
N ASN A 37 4.06 0.77 21.83
CA ASN A 37 3.21 -0.34 21.40
C ASN A 37 3.21 -0.49 19.85
N LYS A 38 4.08 0.25 19.15
CA LYS A 38 4.37 0.05 17.73
C LYS A 38 5.54 -0.92 17.59
N LEU A 39 5.41 -1.88 16.70
CA LEU A 39 6.52 -2.76 16.32
C LEU A 39 7.31 -2.10 15.20
N LEU A 40 8.62 -2.00 15.33
CA LEU A 40 9.47 -1.64 14.20
C LEU A 40 9.71 -2.90 13.35
N LEU A 41 9.21 -2.89 12.12
CA LEU A 41 9.29 -4.04 11.20
C LEU A 41 10.39 -3.87 10.15
N GLY A 42 10.82 -2.63 9.89
CA GLY A 42 11.84 -2.36 8.89
C GLY A 42 12.22 -0.89 8.82
N LEU A 43 13.45 -0.65 8.35
CA LEU A 43 14.00 0.67 8.10
C LEU A 43 14.69 0.66 6.73
N TYR A 44 14.45 1.70 5.96
CA TYR A 44 15.17 1.96 4.72
C TYR A 44 15.75 3.36 4.77
N LEU A 45 17.06 3.48 4.49
CA LEU A 45 17.76 4.75 4.40
C LEU A 45 18.71 4.70 3.21
N SER A 46 18.44 5.51 2.18
CA SER A 46 19.24 5.57 0.95
C SER A 46 19.19 6.96 0.33
N GLU A 47 20.05 7.21 -0.65
CA GLU A 47 19.94 8.40 -1.51
C GLU A 47 18.82 8.23 -2.57
N ASN A 48 18.49 6.99 -2.92
CA ASN A 48 17.50 6.65 -3.94
C ASN A 48 16.16 6.27 -3.32
N GLU A 49 15.08 6.41 -4.09
CA GLU A 49 13.78 5.85 -3.70
C GLU A 49 13.85 4.31 -3.69
N PRO A 50 13.26 3.66 -2.69
CA PRO A 50 13.17 2.21 -2.66
C PRO A 50 12.15 1.71 -3.69
N THR A 51 12.32 0.46 -4.12
CA THR A 51 11.23 -0.29 -4.76
C THR A 51 10.34 -0.94 -3.70
N ALA A 52 9.12 -1.35 -4.07
CA ALA A 52 8.24 -2.10 -3.17
C ALA A 52 8.91 -3.40 -2.66
N SER A 53 9.64 -4.11 -3.53
CA SER A 53 10.39 -5.32 -3.18
C SER A 53 11.47 -5.04 -2.13
N MET A 54 12.25 -3.97 -2.30
CA MET A 54 13.27 -3.57 -1.32
C MET A 54 12.68 -3.32 0.08
N LEU A 55 11.45 -2.81 0.16
CA LEU A 55 10.80 -2.55 1.44
C LEU A 55 10.17 -3.79 2.07
N PHE A 56 9.59 -4.69 1.27
CA PHE A 56 8.66 -5.69 1.80
C PHE A 56 9.00 -7.14 1.52
N GLU A 57 9.89 -7.48 0.59
CA GLU A 57 10.07 -8.87 0.17
C GLU A 57 10.47 -9.79 1.34
N HIS A 58 11.47 -9.40 2.12
CA HIS A 58 11.89 -10.15 3.32
C HIS A 58 10.81 -10.19 4.40
N LEU A 59 10.20 -9.04 4.72
CA LEU A 59 9.15 -8.94 5.74
C LEU A 59 7.94 -9.82 5.37
N VAL A 60 7.52 -9.77 4.11
CA VAL A 60 6.41 -10.57 3.58
C VAL A 60 6.75 -12.05 3.64
N TYR A 61 7.97 -12.44 3.27
CA TYR A 61 8.40 -13.84 3.34
C TYR A 61 8.28 -14.39 4.76
N GLU A 62 8.80 -13.68 5.76
CA GLU A 62 8.72 -14.08 7.17
C GLU A 62 7.28 -14.12 7.68
N LEU A 63 6.48 -13.08 7.38
CA LEU A 63 5.07 -13.04 7.76
C LEU A 63 4.27 -14.19 7.13
N LYS A 64 4.55 -14.54 5.89
CA LYS A 64 3.90 -15.68 5.23
C LYS A 64 4.26 -16.99 5.90
N LEU A 65 5.50 -17.20 6.31
CA LEU A 65 5.88 -18.40 7.04
C LEU A 65 5.08 -18.53 8.35
N LEU A 66 4.88 -17.42 9.06
CA LEU A 66 4.10 -17.40 10.31
C LEU A 66 2.60 -17.58 10.07
N ILE A 67 2.04 -16.95 9.03
CA ILE A 67 0.59 -16.98 8.74
C ILE A 67 0.19 -18.29 8.06
N ALA A 68 0.92 -18.75 7.03
CA ALA A 68 0.54 -19.88 6.21
C ALA A 68 0.73 -21.24 6.89
N SER A 69 1.60 -21.31 7.91
CA SER A 69 1.77 -22.52 8.71
C SER A 69 0.70 -22.66 9.82
N ASP A 70 -0.28 -21.75 9.87
CA ASP A 70 -1.22 -21.61 10.99
C ASP A 70 -0.50 -21.65 12.34
N TYR A 71 0.70 -21.04 12.39
CA TYR A 71 1.54 -21.11 13.57
C TYR A 71 0.82 -20.52 14.78
N ILE A 72 0.77 -21.30 15.85
CA ILE A 72 0.15 -20.90 17.11
C ILE A 72 1.25 -20.52 18.08
N PHE A 73 1.31 -19.25 18.44
CA PHE A 73 2.11 -18.79 19.56
C PHE A 73 1.39 -19.14 20.86
N VAL A 74 2.08 -19.79 21.79
CA VAL A 74 1.54 -20.07 23.13
C VAL A 74 2.23 -19.14 24.13
N ILE A 75 1.49 -18.13 24.61
CA ILE A 75 2.00 -17.14 25.57
C ILE A 75 1.08 -17.15 26.78
N ASN A 76 1.60 -17.43 27.97
CA ASN A 76 0.80 -17.50 29.20
C ASN A 76 -0.44 -18.42 29.08
N ASN A 77 -0.29 -19.57 28.42
CA ASN A 77 -1.38 -20.52 28.10
C ASN A 77 -2.48 -19.95 27.18
N ILE A 78 -2.22 -18.84 26.49
CA ILE A 78 -3.10 -18.28 25.47
C ILE A 78 -2.53 -18.62 24.10
N ASN A 79 -3.36 -19.24 23.27
CA ASN A 79 -3.07 -19.52 21.87
C ASN A 79 -3.32 -18.26 21.04
N ILE A 80 -2.30 -17.77 20.37
CA ILE A 80 -2.34 -16.56 19.54
C ILE A 80 -1.98 -16.96 18.12
N GLN A 81 -2.90 -16.68 17.19
CA GLN A 81 -2.69 -16.84 15.76
C GLN A 81 -2.44 -15.47 15.12
N LEU A 82 -1.43 -15.37 14.28
CA LEU A 82 -1.10 -14.12 13.58
C LEU A 82 -1.90 -14.00 12.28
N ARG A 83 -2.48 -12.82 12.01
CA ARG A 83 -3.19 -12.51 10.77
C ARG A 83 -2.80 -11.13 10.25
N PHE A 84 -2.70 -11.00 8.93
CA PHE A 84 -2.53 -9.71 8.28
C PHE A 84 -3.90 -9.08 8.01
N GLN A 85 -4.14 -7.89 8.57
CA GLN A 85 -5.45 -7.23 8.47
C GLN A 85 -5.45 -6.03 7.53
N LEU A 86 -4.49 -5.12 7.65
CA LEU A 86 -4.55 -3.83 6.97
C LEU A 86 -3.14 -3.29 6.69
N PHE A 87 -2.92 -2.83 5.47
CA PHE A 87 -1.78 -2.01 5.10
C PHE A 87 -2.18 -0.54 5.10
N LYS A 88 -1.45 0.31 5.84
CA LYS A 88 -1.68 1.76 5.84
C LYS A 88 -0.40 2.57 5.62
N ALA A 89 -0.51 3.53 4.73
CA ALA A 89 0.51 4.50 4.39
C ALA A 89 -0.16 5.78 3.88
N ASP A 90 0.57 6.89 3.86
CA ASP A 90 0.16 8.09 3.12
C ASP A 90 0.03 7.78 1.61
N LEU A 91 -0.59 8.68 0.83
CA LEU A 91 -0.91 8.39 -0.58
C LEU A 91 0.31 8.07 -1.45
N PRO A 92 1.43 8.85 -1.39
CA PRO A 92 2.62 8.54 -2.18
C PRO A 92 3.21 7.18 -1.81
N CYS A 93 3.39 6.92 -0.51
CA CYS A 93 3.98 5.67 -0.06
C CYS A 93 3.04 4.48 -0.32
N ARG A 94 1.73 4.65 -0.16
CA ARG A 94 0.74 3.61 -0.50
C ARG A 94 0.86 3.21 -1.97
N SER A 95 0.91 4.19 -2.87
CA SER A 95 1.09 3.97 -4.31
C SER A 95 2.36 3.16 -4.61
N LEU A 96 3.49 3.55 -4.01
CA LEU A 96 4.75 2.80 -4.11
C LEU A 96 4.57 1.35 -3.64
N CYS A 97 4.06 1.15 -2.43
CA CYS A 97 4.00 -0.17 -1.80
C CYS A 97 3.00 -1.11 -2.47
N THR A 98 1.88 -0.59 -2.98
CA THR A 98 0.88 -1.39 -3.70
C THR A 98 1.14 -1.46 -5.21
N CYS A 99 2.20 -0.82 -5.72
CA CYS A 99 2.48 -0.71 -7.16
C CYS A 99 1.30 -0.14 -7.98
N ILE A 100 0.42 0.65 -7.35
CA ILE A 100 -0.68 1.35 -8.03
C ILE A 100 -0.19 2.77 -8.35
N LYS A 101 -0.66 3.37 -9.43
CA LYS A 101 -0.44 4.79 -9.72
C LYS A 101 -0.81 5.68 -8.54
N GLN A 102 -0.09 6.78 -8.42
CA GLN A 102 -0.37 7.80 -7.41
C GLN A 102 -1.75 8.42 -7.66
N HIS A 103 -2.37 8.97 -6.62
CA HIS A 103 -3.73 9.53 -6.61
C HIS A 103 -4.07 10.50 -7.76
N ASN A 104 -3.09 11.14 -8.39
CA ASN A 104 -3.27 11.99 -9.57
C ASN A 104 -3.11 11.25 -10.92
N GLY A 105 -3.26 9.92 -10.92
CA GLY A 105 -3.07 9.08 -12.10
C GLY A 105 -4.37 8.55 -12.69
N TYR A 106 -4.33 8.11 -13.95
CA TYR A 106 -5.43 7.33 -14.50
C TYR A 106 -5.53 5.97 -13.81
N TYR A 107 -6.73 5.58 -13.39
CA TYR A 107 -6.99 4.32 -12.70
C TYR A 107 -6.18 4.13 -11.41
N ALA A 108 -5.96 5.20 -10.63
CA ALA A 108 -5.14 5.16 -9.42
C ALA A 108 -5.86 4.62 -8.17
N CYS A 109 -7.17 4.38 -8.25
CA CYS A 109 -7.93 3.88 -7.11
C CYS A 109 -7.76 2.37 -6.94
N SER A 110 -7.54 1.90 -5.71
CA SER A 110 -7.49 0.45 -5.39
C SER A 110 -8.88 -0.22 -5.34
N HIS A 111 -9.95 0.58 -5.32
CA HIS A 111 -11.33 0.12 -5.12
C HIS A 111 -12.21 0.20 -6.37
N CYS A 112 -11.87 1.03 -7.35
CA CYS A 112 -12.62 1.19 -8.59
C CYS A 112 -11.72 1.26 -9.83
N LEU A 113 -12.34 1.14 -11.00
CA LEU A 113 -11.70 1.26 -12.30
C LEU A 113 -11.98 2.62 -12.94
N GLN A 114 -12.24 3.65 -12.14
CA GLN A 114 -12.55 4.97 -12.68
C GLN A 114 -11.30 5.57 -13.29
N ARG A 115 -11.38 5.87 -14.59
CA ARG A 115 -10.35 6.65 -15.27
C ARG A 115 -10.45 8.10 -14.77
N GLY A 116 -9.31 8.67 -14.40
CA GLY A 116 -9.24 10.09 -14.12
C GLY A 116 -9.33 10.92 -15.42
N ASN A 117 -9.77 12.16 -15.30
CA ASN A 117 -9.87 13.12 -16.39
C ASN A 117 -8.88 14.27 -16.16
N THR A 118 -8.30 14.78 -17.25
CA THR A 118 -7.51 16.01 -17.21
C THR A 118 -8.38 17.21 -17.56
N LEU A 119 -8.04 18.38 -17.03
CA LEU A 119 -8.72 19.61 -17.40
C LEU A 119 -8.35 20.02 -18.83
N ALA A 120 -9.32 20.56 -19.57
CA ALA A 120 -9.12 21.01 -20.95
C ALA A 120 -8.20 22.25 -21.06
N ASN A 121 -7.77 22.83 -19.94
CA ASN A 121 -6.89 24.00 -19.88
C ASN A 121 -5.39 23.68 -20.03
N GLY A 122 -5.05 22.45 -20.42
CA GLY A 122 -3.66 22.00 -20.58
C GLY A 122 -2.94 21.65 -19.28
N SER A 123 -3.63 21.67 -18.13
CA SER A 123 -3.05 21.17 -16.89
C SER A 123 -3.03 19.63 -16.85
N ASN A 124 -1.93 19.07 -16.34
CA ASN A 124 -1.79 17.62 -16.11
C ASN A 124 -2.49 17.17 -14.82
N ASN A 125 -3.29 18.04 -14.19
CA ASN A 125 -4.03 17.71 -12.99
C ASN A 125 -5.16 16.75 -13.35
N VAL A 126 -5.16 15.59 -12.71
CA VAL A 126 -6.18 14.56 -12.88
C VAL A 126 -7.23 14.71 -11.78
N TYR A 127 -8.50 14.70 -12.18
CA TYR A 127 -9.64 14.68 -11.27
C TYR A 127 -10.54 13.48 -11.57
N TYR A 128 -11.37 13.09 -10.61
CA TYR A 128 -12.32 12.00 -10.76
C TYR A 128 -13.74 12.57 -10.72
N PRO A 129 -14.43 12.64 -11.88
CA PRO A 129 -15.79 13.16 -11.91
C PRO A 129 -16.74 12.24 -11.15
N TYR A 130 -17.62 12.81 -10.33
CA TYR A 130 -18.73 12.05 -9.77
C TYR A 130 -19.79 11.82 -10.85
N VAL A 131 -20.07 10.56 -11.20
CA VAL A 131 -21.02 10.18 -12.26
C VAL A 131 -22.11 9.28 -11.68
N THR A 132 -23.36 9.76 -11.66
CA THR A 132 -24.51 9.04 -11.08
C THR A 132 -25.19 8.09 -12.07
N THR A 133 -25.12 8.37 -13.36
CA THR A 133 -25.85 7.63 -14.40
C THR A 133 -25.12 6.37 -14.88
N SER A 134 -23.80 6.34 -14.73
CA SER A 134 -22.93 5.20 -15.05
C SER A 134 -21.72 5.23 -14.11
N PRO A 135 -21.90 4.76 -12.85
CA PRO A 135 -20.79 4.71 -11.90
C PRO A 135 -19.71 3.77 -12.41
N SER A 136 -18.47 4.04 -12.02
CA SER A 136 -17.37 3.17 -12.40
C SER A 136 -17.52 1.78 -11.76
N SER A 137 -17.08 0.75 -12.48
CA SER A 137 -17.04 -0.60 -11.94
C SER A 137 -16.06 -0.69 -10.76
N PRO A 138 -16.40 -1.46 -9.71
CA PRO A 138 -15.46 -1.75 -8.65
C PRO A 138 -14.28 -2.52 -9.22
N ARG A 139 -13.08 -2.19 -8.75
CA ARG A 139 -11.89 -3.01 -8.97
C ARG A 139 -12.00 -4.17 -8.01
N THR A 140 -12.03 -5.39 -8.53
CA THR A 140 -12.00 -6.61 -7.73
C THR A 140 -10.56 -7.02 -7.41
N HIS A 141 -10.37 -7.81 -6.36
CA HIS A 141 -9.06 -8.41 -6.07
C HIS A 141 -8.51 -9.22 -7.25
N GLN A 142 -9.35 -9.98 -7.95
CA GLN A 142 -8.93 -10.75 -9.13
C GLN A 142 -8.44 -9.84 -10.26
N GLN A 143 -9.13 -8.73 -10.55
CA GLN A 143 -8.67 -7.76 -11.55
C GLN A 143 -7.32 -7.14 -11.15
N TYR A 144 -7.15 -6.80 -9.87
CA TYR A 144 -5.88 -6.32 -9.35
C TYR A 144 -4.75 -7.34 -9.57
N VAL A 145 -4.98 -8.63 -9.30
CA VAL A 145 -4.00 -9.71 -9.53
C VAL A 145 -3.66 -9.85 -11.03
N ILE A 146 -4.68 -9.88 -11.90
CA ILE A 146 -4.48 -10.03 -13.35
C ILE A 146 -3.67 -8.85 -13.91
N ALA A 147 -4.05 -7.62 -13.58
CA ALA A 147 -3.34 -6.43 -14.02
C ALA A 147 -1.92 -6.36 -13.45
N SER A 148 -1.70 -6.81 -12.21
CA SER A 148 -0.35 -6.94 -11.61
C SER A 148 0.52 -7.89 -12.43
N ASN A 149 0.04 -9.09 -12.73
CA ASN A 149 0.78 -10.08 -13.52
C ASN A 149 1.06 -9.58 -14.94
N GLN A 150 0.09 -8.92 -15.58
CA GLN A 150 0.27 -8.34 -16.92
C GLN A 150 1.28 -7.19 -16.92
N ALA A 151 1.28 -6.32 -15.91
CA ALA A 151 2.26 -5.24 -15.79
C ALA A 151 3.68 -5.78 -15.54
N GLU A 152 3.81 -6.85 -14.74
CA GLU A 152 5.08 -7.52 -14.47
C GLU A 152 5.73 -8.08 -15.75
N LEU A 153 4.93 -8.68 -16.65
CA LEU A 153 5.40 -9.17 -17.96
C LEU A 153 5.97 -8.05 -18.84
N ASN A 154 5.56 -6.80 -18.61
CA ASN A 154 6.06 -5.62 -19.30
C ASN A 154 7.24 -4.96 -18.56
N ASN A 155 7.85 -5.65 -17.58
CA ASN A 155 8.88 -5.11 -16.68
C ASN A 155 8.49 -3.78 -16.02
N GLY A 156 7.19 -3.58 -15.77
CA GLY A 156 6.63 -2.35 -15.21
C GLY A 156 6.77 -1.09 -16.07
N GLN A 157 7.17 -1.22 -17.34
CA GLN A 157 7.30 -0.08 -18.26
C GLN A 157 5.95 0.54 -18.63
N LEU A 158 4.89 -0.27 -18.64
CA LEU A 158 3.54 0.15 -18.95
C LEU A 158 2.59 -0.27 -17.83
N SER A 159 1.82 0.70 -17.32
CA SER A 159 0.79 0.39 -16.33
C SER A 159 -0.42 -0.26 -16.97
N VAL A 160 -0.93 -1.34 -16.39
CA VAL A 160 -2.21 -1.96 -16.75
C VAL A 160 -3.26 -1.54 -15.73
N GLU A 161 -4.29 -0.82 -16.17
CA GLU A 161 -5.34 -0.28 -15.27
C GLU A 161 -4.76 0.45 -14.04
N GLY A 162 -3.67 1.20 -14.27
CA GLY A 162 -2.97 1.95 -13.24
C GLY A 162 -2.10 1.11 -12.29
N ILE A 163 -1.82 -0.16 -12.59
CA ILE A 163 -0.90 -1.02 -11.83
C ILE A 163 0.41 -1.19 -12.59
N PHE A 164 1.55 -1.06 -11.91
CA PHE A 164 2.89 -1.17 -12.50
C PHE A 164 3.56 -2.54 -12.33
N GLY A 165 3.03 -3.42 -11.48
CA GLY A 165 3.61 -4.74 -11.27
C GLY A 165 3.02 -5.43 -10.04
N ALA A 166 3.56 -6.60 -9.72
CA ALA A 166 3.15 -7.38 -8.56
C ALA A 166 3.80 -6.83 -7.28
N SER A 167 3.00 -6.16 -6.45
CA SER A 167 3.44 -5.79 -5.09
C SER A 167 3.73 -7.03 -4.24
N PRO A 168 4.83 -7.07 -3.46
CA PRO A 168 5.07 -8.15 -2.50
C PRO A 168 3.91 -8.35 -1.51
N LEU A 169 3.25 -7.25 -1.14
CA LEU A 169 2.11 -7.25 -0.21
C LEU A 169 0.90 -8.00 -0.75
N LEU A 170 0.78 -8.18 -2.07
CA LEU A 170 -0.31 -8.93 -2.70
C LEU A 170 -0.47 -10.32 -2.07
N SER A 171 0.65 -10.93 -1.69
CA SER A 171 0.64 -12.27 -1.13
C SER A 171 0.23 -12.36 0.35
N LEU A 172 0.07 -11.22 1.02
CA LEU A 172 -0.56 -11.11 2.35
C LEU A 172 -2.03 -10.66 2.26
N PHE A 173 -2.45 -10.12 1.12
CA PHE A 173 -3.81 -9.62 0.94
C PHE A 173 -4.75 -10.78 0.64
N SER A 174 -5.77 -10.96 1.48
CA SER A 174 -6.93 -11.78 1.12
C SER A 174 -7.81 -11.06 0.12
N ASN A 175 -7.91 -9.74 0.25
CA ASN A 175 -8.59 -8.87 -0.68
C ASN A 175 -8.01 -7.45 -0.57
N VAL A 176 -7.51 -6.91 -1.69
CA VAL A 176 -6.91 -5.56 -1.71
C VAL A 176 -7.89 -4.46 -1.29
N GLN A 177 -9.19 -4.61 -1.57
CA GLN A 177 -10.22 -3.67 -1.11
C GLN A 177 -10.37 -3.69 0.42
N SER A 178 -10.26 -4.86 1.05
CA SER A 178 -10.38 -5.00 2.50
C SER A 178 -9.08 -4.66 3.25
N ASN A 179 -7.95 -4.86 2.59
CA ASN A 179 -6.62 -4.70 3.20
C ASN A 179 -5.98 -3.33 2.93
N VAL A 180 -6.48 -2.54 1.97
CA VAL A 180 -5.96 -1.21 1.64
C VAL A 180 -7.03 -0.14 1.84
N PRO A 181 -6.81 0.87 2.70
CA PRO A 181 -7.80 1.91 2.96
C PRO A 181 -8.07 2.76 1.71
N PHE A 182 -9.29 3.31 1.66
CA PHE A 182 -9.71 4.22 0.59
C PHE A 182 -8.77 5.41 0.43
N ASP A 183 -8.72 5.91 -0.81
CA ASP A 183 -8.10 7.19 -1.11
C ASP A 183 -9.08 8.33 -0.82
N TYR A 184 -8.71 9.23 0.10
CA TYR A 184 -9.53 10.41 0.37
C TYR A 184 -9.55 11.41 -0.81
N MET A 185 -8.66 11.27 -1.79
CA MET A 185 -8.70 12.04 -3.05
C MET A 185 -9.65 11.42 -4.08
N HIS A 186 -10.19 10.22 -3.80
CA HIS A 186 -11.12 9.49 -4.66
C HIS A 186 -12.37 9.07 -3.86
N LEU A 187 -13.06 10.06 -3.27
CA LEU A 187 -14.29 9.86 -2.48
C LEU A 187 -15.55 9.68 -3.34
N CYS A 188 -15.39 9.27 -4.60
CA CYS A 188 -16.48 8.98 -5.53
C CYS A 188 -16.67 7.47 -5.80
N CYS A 189 -15.97 6.62 -5.04
CA CYS A 189 -16.17 5.17 -5.02
C CYS A 189 -17.47 4.76 -4.33
#